data_AF-A0A1T3BTV5-F1
#
_entry.id   AF-A0A1T3BTV5-F1
#
_cell.length_a   1.000
_cell.length_b   1.000
_cell.length_c   1.000
_cell.angle_alpha   90.00
_cell.angle_beta   90.00
_cell.angle_gamma   90.00
#
_symmetry.space_group_name_H-M   'P 1'
#
loop_
_entity.id
_entity.type
_entity.pdbx_description
1 polymer ?
#
loop_
_entity_poly.entity_id
_entity_poly.type
_entity_poly.pdbx_seq_one_letter_code
_entity_poly.pdbx_strand_id
1 'polypeptide(L)' 'MNWSEMVYHLHNEGIHDLPKEAILLARGQTCFTRAFHYSNNAEGLQFHPELTRTMIQD' A
#
# COMPACT_ATOMS: atom_id res chain seq x y z
N MET A 1 -5.25 17.93 7.66
CA MET A 1 -4.19 17.05 8.21
C MET A 1 -2.92 17.28 7.41
N ASN A 2 -1.75 17.35 8.06
CA ASN A 2 -0.46 17.43 7.38
C ASN A 2 0.11 16.01 7.29
N TRP A 3 -0.28 15.27 6.25
CA TRP A 3 0.17 13.90 6.03
C TRP A 3 1.50 13.90 5.26
N SER A 4 2.34 12.90 5.52
CA SER A 4 3.61 12.73 4.79
C SER A 4 3.33 12.38 3.32
N GLU A 5 4.09 12.98 2.41
CA GLU A 5 4.03 12.61 0.98
C GLU A 5 4.73 11.26 0.69
N MET A 6 5.45 10.71 1.66
CA MET A 6 6.18 9.44 1.55
C MET A 6 5.64 8.37 2.50
N VAL A 7 5.72 7.12 2.06
CA VAL A 7 5.30 5.91 2.80
C VAL A 7 6.41 4.86 2.78
N TYR A 8 6.45 4.00 3.80
CA TYR A 8 7.43 2.92 3.91
C TYR A 8 6.97 1.64 3.22
N HIS A 9 7.91 0.95 2.60
CA HIS A 9 7.72 -0.35 1.95
C HIS A 9 8.68 -1.37 2.57
N LEU A 10 8.15 -2.54 2.96
CA LEU A 10 8.96 -3.66 3.44
C LEU A 10 8.38 -4.97 2.89
N HIS A 11 8.70 -5.26 1.63
CA HIS A 11 8.26 -6.46 0.94
C HIS A 11 9.22 -6.74 -0.22
N ASN A 12 9.34 -8.01 -0.63
CA ASN A 12 10.17 -8.41 -1.77
C ASN A 12 9.36 -8.78 -3.02
N GLU A 13 8.03 -8.82 -2.89
CA GLU A 13 7.08 -9.19 -3.94
C GLU A 13 6.11 -8.04 -4.21
N GLY A 14 5.47 -8.01 -5.38
CA GLY A 14 4.50 -7.00 -5.74
C GLY A 14 3.22 -7.60 -6.30
N ILE A 15 2.11 -6.87 -6.15
CA ILE A 15 0.83 -7.23 -6.77
C ILE A 15 0.82 -6.71 -8.21
N HIS A 16 0.96 -7.62 -9.16
CA HIS A 16 0.99 -7.31 -10.60
C HIS A 16 -0.42 -7.12 -11.17
N ASP A 17 -1.33 -8.00 -10.78
CA ASP A 17 -2.70 -8.04 -11.29
C ASP A 17 -3.70 -7.96 -10.14
N LEU A 18 -4.81 -7.27 -10.41
CA LEU A 18 -5.93 -7.17 -9.49
C LEU A 18 -7.14 -7.94 -10.05
N PRO A 19 -7.97 -8.56 -9.18
CA PRO A 19 -9.25 -9.11 -9.62
C PRO A 19 -10.13 -8.00 -10.21
N LYS A 20 -11.07 -8.36 -11.08
CA LYS A 20 -11.90 -7.39 -11.82
C LYS A 20 -12.74 -6.49 -10.91
N GLU A 21 -13.07 -7.00 -9.73
CA GLU A 21 -13.87 -6.36 -8.70
C GLU A 21 -13.06 -5.39 -7.84
N ALA A 22 -11.73 -5.37 -7.99
CA ALA A 22 -10.87 -4.44 -7.28
C ALA A 22 -10.67 -3.13 -8.07
N ILE A 23 -10.65 -2.04 -7.33
CA ILE A 23 -10.39 -0.70 -7.84
C ILE A 23 -9.00 -0.27 -7.37
N LEU A 24 -8.10 0.00 -8.31
CA LEU A 24 -6.77 0.51 -8.01
C LEU A 24 -6.88 1.92 -7.44
N LEU A 25 -6.35 2.12 -6.23
CA LEU A 25 -6.35 3.42 -5.55
C LEU A 25 -5.00 4.13 -5.67
N ALA A 26 -3.89 3.38 -5.67
CA ALA A 26 -2.55 3.94 -5.78
C ALA A 26 -1.59 3.02 -6.54
N ARG A 27 -0.75 3.62 -7.39
CA ARG A 27 0.31 2.97 -8.19
C ARG A 27 1.67 3.56 -7.87
N GLY A 28 2.71 2.75 -7.99
CA GLY A 28 4.11 3.16 -7.86
C GLY A 28 4.93 2.86 -9.10
N GLN A 29 6.11 3.47 -9.17
CA GLN A 29 7.09 3.21 -10.24
C GLN A 29 7.69 1.81 -10.12
N THR A 30 8.11 1.40 -8.92
CA THR A 30 8.73 0.09 -8.66
C THR A 30 7.71 -0.98 -8.26
N CYS A 31 6.60 -0.57 -7.64
CA CYS A 31 5.51 -1.45 -7.22
C CYS A 31 4.22 -0.99 -7.89
N PHE A 32 3.69 -1.81 -8.82
CA PHE A 32 2.58 -1.42 -9.68
C PHE A 32 1.25 -1.19 -8.94
N THR A 33 1.02 -1.90 -7.83
CA THR A 33 -0.16 -1.75 -7.00
C THR A 33 0.27 -1.44 -5.58
N ARG A 34 -0.06 -0.24 -5.10
CA ARG A 34 0.25 0.21 -3.73
C ARG A 34 -0.96 0.17 -2.81
N ALA A 35 -2.15 0.41 -3.35
CA ALA A 35 -3.41 0.30 -2.64
C ALA A 35 -4.56 -0.02 -3.59
N PHE A 36 -5.55 -0.76 -3.12
CA PHE A 36 -6.78 -1.05 -3.85
C PHE A 36 -7.97 -1.17 -2.90
N HIS A 37 -9.17 -0.88 -3.41
CA HIS A 37 -10.42 -1.23 -2.75
C HIS A 37 -10.96 -2.52 -3.35
N TYR A 38 -11.51 -3.41 -2.53
CA TYR A 38 -12.11 -4.67 -2.97
C TYR A 38 -13.53 -4.79 -2.42
N SER A 39 -14.47 -5.07 -3.32
CA SER A 39 -15.89 -5.19 -3.00
C SER A 39 -16.43 -3.91 -2.31
N ASN A 40 -17.15 -4.03 -1.19
CA ASN A 40 -17.84 -2.90 -0.54
C ASN A 40 -17.13 -2.36 0.70
N ASN A 41 -16.21 -3.10 1.31
CA ASN A 41 -15.73 -2.80 2.65
C ASN A 41 -14.32 -3.31 2.95
N ALA A 42 -13.52 -3.61 1.92
CA ALA A 42 -12.15 -4.06 2.10
C ALA A 42 -11.19 -3.15 1.34
N GLU A 43 -10.11 -2.75 2.01
CA GLU A 43 -9.00 -2.02 1.43
C GLU A 43 -7.72 -2.83 1.63
N GLY A 44 -6.93 -2.94 0.58
CA GLY A 44 -5.60 -3.54 0.62
C GLY A 44 -4.54 -2.47 0.48
N LEU A 45 -3.54 -2.48 1.36
CA LEU A 45 -2.37 -1.61 1.33
C LEU A 45 -1.10 -2.46 1.23
N GLN A 46 -0.21 -2.11 0.31
CA GLN A 46 1.08 -2.79 0.12
C GLN A 46 2.22 -2.09 0.88
N PHE A 47 2.05 -0.80 1.15
CA PHE A 47 2.92 -0.02 2.03
C PHE A 47 2.42 -0.11 3.47
N HIS A 48 3.27 0.30 4.41
CA HIS A 48 3.00 0.21 5.84
C HIS A 48 2.78 1.60 6.47
N PRO A 49 1.55 2.14 6.47
CA PRO A 49 1.25 3.41 7.14
C PRO A 49 1.28 3.32 8.66
N GLU A 50 1.28 2.11 9.22
CA GLU A 50 1.27 1.83 10.66
C GLU A 50 2.66 1.88 11.29
N LEU A 51 3.73 1.85 10.49
CA LEU A 51 5.08 1.83 11.01
C LEU A 51 5.39 3.12 11.78
N THR A 52 5.92 2.93 12.96
CA THR A 52 6.50 4.01 13.77
C THR A 52 8.01 3.94 13.71
N ARG A 53 8.68 5.05 14.05
CA ARG A 53 10.14 5.09 14.13
C ARG A 53 10.69 4.02 15.08
N THR A 54 10.04 3.82 16.22
CA THR A 54 10.40 2.79 17.22
C THR A 54 10.43 1.39 16.61
N MET A 55 9.43 1.03 15.80
CA MET A 55 9.37 -0.29 15.15
C MET A 55 10.49 -0.57 14.13
N ILE A 56 11.14 0.48 13.61
CA ILE A 56 12.21 0.35 12.60
C ILE A 56 13.60 0.41 13.24
N GLN A 57 13.72 1.10 14.38
CA GLN A 57 15.01 1.44 14.98
C GLN A 57 15.40 0.58 16.19
N ASP A 58 14.45 -0.18 16.73
CA ASP A 58 14.68 -1.18 17.79
C ASP A 58 14.96 -2.57 17.19
#